data_AF-A0AAV5EKL3-F1
#
_entry.id   AF-A0AAV5EKL3-F1
#
_cell.length_a   1.000
_cell.length_b   1.000
_cell.length_c   1.000
_cell.angle_alpha   90.00
_cell.angle_beta   90.00
_cell.angle_gamma   90.00
#
_symmetry.space_group_name_H-M   'P 1'
#
loop_
_entity.id
_entity.type
_entity.pdbx_description
1 polymer ?
#
loop_
_entity_poly.entity_id
_entity_poly.type
_entity_poly.pdbx_seq_one_letter_code
_entity_poly.pdbx_strand_id
1 'polypeptide(L)'
;MSASDPNSAIYVTDTPKEIKNKVNRYAFSGGQDSIELHRKLGANLDVDVPIKYLNFFLEDDDELERIKTEYKEGRMLTGEVKQRLIKVLSGMVARHQRARAQVTDEVHNLLDLSPYIRKDNEESQMVDVFMAARPLPKMFG
;
A
#
# COMPACT_ATOMS: atom_id res chain seq x y z
N MET A 1 -7.10 1.41 -8.27
CA MET A 1 -6.50 0.20 -7.68
C MET A 1 -7.61 -0.60 -7.02
N SER A 2 -7.71 -1.91 -7.27
CA SER A 2 -8.66 -2.81 -6.60
C SER A 2 -7.95 -4.08 -6.15
N ALA A 3 -8.18 -4.52 -4.91
CA ALA A 3 -7.61 -5.76 -4.39
C ALA A 3 -8.11 -7.02 -5.16
N SER A 4 -9.23 -6.90 -5.89
CA SER A 4 -9.79 -8.00 -6.69
C SER A 4 -9.04 -8.27 -8.00
N ASP A 5 -8.24 -7.32 -8.50
CA ASP A 5 -7.34 -7.54 -9.64
C ASP A 5 -5.89 -7.55 -9.15
N PRO A 6 -5.24 -8.73 -9.09
CA PRO A 6 -3.85 -8.86 -8.64
C PRO A 6 -2.84 -8.02 -9.42
N ASN A 7 -3.16 -7.61 -10.65
CA ASN A 7 -2.28 -6.84 -11.51
C ASN A 7 -2.53 -5.33 -11.43
N SER A 8 -3.64 -4.90 -10.81
CA SER A 8 -4.00 -3.48 -10.71
C SER A 8 -3.26 -2.70 -9.62
N ALA A 9 -2.49 -3.40 -8.77
CA ALA A 9 -1.78 -2.82 -7.64
C ALA A 9 -0.43 -3.53 -7.37
N ILE A 10 0.49 -2.77 -6.79
CA ILE A 10 1.71 -3.29 -6.16
C ILE A 10 1.37 -3.57 -4.70
N TYR A 11 1.48 -4.82 -4.27
CA TYR A 11 1.22 -5.21 -2.89
C TYR A 11 2.52 -5.19 -2.07
N VAL A 12 2.41 -4.92 -0.77
CA VAL A 12 3.55 -4.97 0.17
C VAL A 12 4.07 -6.39 0.40
N THR A 13 3.38 -7.40 -0.12
CA THR A 13 3.79 -8.80 -0.15
C THR A 13 4.41 -9.22 -1.48
N ASP A 14 4.39 -8.36 -2.50
CA ASP A 14 4.97 -8.70 -3.81
C ASP A 14 6.49 -8.90 -3.68
N THR A 15 6.99 -9.88 -4.42
CA THR A 15 8.42 -10.09 -4.62
C THR A 15 9.02 -9.04 -5.56
N PRO A 16 10.33 -8.78 -5.53
CA PRO A 16 10.97 -7.87 -6.48
C PRO A 16 10.70 -8.20 -7.95
N LYS A 17 10.54 -9.50 -8.28
CA LYS A 17 10.20 -9.96 -9.63
C LYS A 17 8.77 -9.59 -10.03
N GLU A 18 7.82 -9.73 -9.11
CA GLU A 18 6.42 -9.33 -9.34
C GLU A 18 6.29 -7.82 -9.49
N ILE A 19 6.95 -7.04 -8.63
CA ILE A 19 7.00 -5.58 -8.74
C ILE A 19 7.52 -5.16 -10.12
N LYS A 20 8.65 -5.73 -10.54
CA LYS A 20 9.23 -5.49 -11.87
C LYS A 20 8.25 -5.81 -13.00
N ASN A 21 7.60 -6.98 -12.94
CA ASN A 21 6.65 -7.40 -13.97
C ASN A 21 5.45 -6.47 -14.04
N LYS A 22 4.88 -6.10 -12.89
CA LYS A 22 3.71 -5.22 -12.82
C LYS A 22 4.01 -3.82 -13.33
N VAL A 23 5.13 -3.22 -12.91
CA VAL A 23 5.55 -1.89 -13.41
C VAL A 23 5.81 -1.92 -14.92
N ASN A 24 6.52 -2.93 -15.42
CA ASN A 24 6.85 -2.98 -16.84
C ASN A 24 5.62 -3.19 -17.73
N ARG A 25 4.71 -4.10 -17.32
CA ARG A 25 3.57 -4.52 -18.17
C ARG A 25 2.32 -3.66 -17.99
N TYR A 26 2.03 -3.20 -16.77
CA TYR A 26 0.72 -2.62 -16.45
C TYR A 26 0.77 -1.14 -16.07
N ALA A 27 1.93 -0.60 -15.68
CA ALA A 27 2.03 0.84 -15.42
C ALA A 27 1.98 1.61 -16.75
N PHE A 28 0.90 2.37 -16.94
CA PHE A 28 0.69 3.20 -18.11
C PHE A 28 1.79 4.27 -18.23
N SER A 29 2.34 4.42 -19.43
CA SER A 29 3.44 5.32 -19.76
C SER A 29 2.92 6.54 -20.52
N GLY A 30 3.41 7.72 -20.16
CA GLY A 30 3.22 8.96 -20.92
C GLY A 30 4.27 9.19 -22.02
N GLY A 31 5.27 8.31 -22.13
CA GLY A 31 6.24 8.29 -23.24
C GLY A 31 5.63 7.85 -24.58
N GLN A 32 6.42 7.93 -25.65
CA GLN A 32 5.97 7.68 -27.03
C GLN A 32 6.19 6.22 -27.46
N ASP A 33 5.54 5.81 -28.55
CA ASP A 33 5.57 4.44 -29.08
C ASP A 33 6.95 4.02 -29.63
N SER A 34 7.74 4.96 -30.13
CA SER A 34 9.11 4.71 -30.61
C SER A 34 10.13 5.59 -29.93
N ILE A 35 11.39 5.15 -29.93
CA ILE A 35 12.51 5.91 -29.38
C ILE A 35 12.66 7.23 -30.14
N GLU A 36 12.61 7.21 -31.48
CA GLU A 36 12.75 8.41 -32.31
C GLU A 36 11.67 9.45 -31.98
N LEU A 37 10.42 9.01 -31.86
CA LEU A 37 9.32 9.89 -31.50
C LEU A 37 9.49 10.43 -30.08
N HIS A 38 9.94 9.60 -29.15
CA HIS A 38 10.19 10.00 -27.78
C HIS A 38 11.34 11.02 -27.67
N ARG A 39 12.44 10.84 -28.40
CA ARG A 39 13.51 11.83 -28.48
C ARG A 39 13.04 13.18 -29.04
N LYS A 40 12.05 13.16 -29.94
CA LYS A 40 11.54 14.36 -30.62
C LYS A 40 10.47 15.10 -29.80
N LEU A 41 9.56 14.35 -29.16
CA LEU A 41 8.36 14.91 -28.51
C LEU A 41 8.38 14.82 -26.99
N GLY A 42 9.23 13.97 -26.41
CA GLY A 42 9.26 13.71 -24.98
C GLY A 42 8.06 12.94 -24.45
N ALA A 43 7.89 12.92 -23.11
CA ALA A 43 6.76 12.31 -22.43
C ALA A 43 5.74 13.35 -21.91
N ASN A 44 4.48 12.92 -21.85
CA ASN A 44 3.44 13.61 -21.08
C ASN A 44 3.43 13.11 -19.62
N LEU A 45 3.91 13.94 -18.70
CA LEU A 45 4.02 13.57 -17.29
C LEU A 45 2.66 13.50 -16.57
N ASP A 46 1.63 14.21 -17.04
CA ASP A 46 0.32 14.29 -16.37
C ASP A 46 -0.42 12.95 -16.36
N VAL A 47 -0.13 12.11 -17.34
CA VAL A 47 -0.74 10.80 -17.52
C VAL A 47 0.16 9.65 -17.07
N ASP A 48 1.46 9.91 -16.87
CA ASP A 48 2.46 8.87 -16.59
C ASP A 48 2.33 8.32 -15.17
N VAL A 49 1.99 7.03 -15.05
CA VAL A 49 1.84 6.36 -13.75
C VAL A 49 3.18 6.21 -13.03
N PRO A 50 4.28 5.84 -13.71
CA PRO A 50 5.59 5.79 -13.06
C PRO A 50 6.02 7.09 -12.38
N ILE A 51 5.85 8.24 -13.04
CA ILE A 51 6.16 9.56 -12.49
C ILE A 51 5.27 9.89 -11.30
N LYS A 52 3.97 9.56 -11.36
CA LYS A 52 3.08 9.72 -10.20
C LYS A 52 3.59 8.94 -8.99
N TYR A 53 3.99 7.68 -9.18
CA TYR A 53 4.50 6.87 -8.07
C TYR A 53 5.86 7.37 -7.56
N LEU A 54 6.77 7.78 -8.45
CA LEU A 54 8.03 8.40 -8.05
C LEU A 54 7.78 9.66 -7.21
N ASN A 55 6.81 10.50 -7.59
CA ASN A 55 6.44 11.69 -6.82
C ASN A 55 5.94 11.40 -5.40
N PHE A 56 5.46 10.18 -5.11
CA PHE A 56 5.04 9.77 -3.77
C PHE A 56 6.13 9.07 -2.96
N PHE A 57 7.02 8.31 -3.63
CA PHE A 57 7.92 7.37 -2.94
C PHE A 57 9.41 7.67 -3.12
N LEU A 58 9.79 8.54 -4.06
CA LEU A 58 11.15 9.03 -4.16
C LEU A 58 11.33 10.23 -3.24
N GLU A 59 12.18 10.07 -2.23
CA GLU A 59 12.46 11.10 -1.22
C GLU A 59 13.47 12.18 -1.69
N ASP A 60 14.19 11.93 -2.78
CA ASP A 60 15.17 12.85 -3.35
C ASP A 60 14.49 13.74 -4.41
N ASP A 61 14.16 14.97 -4.02
CA ASP A 61 13.46 15.95 -4.86
C ASP A 61 14.31 16.38 -6.06
N ASP A 62 15.63 16.52 -5.90
CA ASP A 62 16.54 16.91 -6.99
C ASP A 62 16.61 15.81 -8.05
N GLU A 63 16.69 14.54 -7.61
CA GLU A 63 16.65 13.40 -8.52
C GLU A 63 15.29 13.29 -9.21
N LEU A 64 14.19 13.51 -8.49
CA LEU A 64 12.84 13.48 -9.07
C LEU A 64 12.69 14.55 -10.16
N GLU A 65 13.15 15.78 -9.91
CA GLU A 65 13.00 16.86 -10.86
C GLU A 65 13.92 16.72 -12.07
N ARG A 66 15.11 16.16 -11.87
CA ARG A 66 15.96 15.70 -12.97
C ARG A 66 15.24 14.67 -13.83
N ILE A 67 14.65 13.63 -13.24
CA ILE A 67 13.92 12.59 -14.00
C ILE A 67 12.77 13.19 -14.79
N LYS A 68 11.94 14.04 -14.16
CA LYS A 68 10.81 14.71 -14.83
C LYS A 68 11.28 15.55 -16.02
N THR A 69 12.33 16.35 -15.84
CA THR A 69 12.89 17.20 -16.90
C THR A 69 13.45 16.35 -18.05
N GLU A 70 14.34 15.41 -17.75
CA GLU A 70 14.95 14.55 -18.77
C GLU A 70 13.92 13.71 -19.53
N TYR A 71 12.88 13.23 -18.86
CA TYR A 71 11.84 12.42 -19.49
C TYR A 71 10.87 13.27 -20.34
N LYS A 72 10.48 14.44 -19.84
CA LYS A 72 9.66 15.41 -20.58
C LYS A 72 10.36 15.93 -21.83
N GLU A 73 11.69 16.04 -21.79
CA GLU A 73 12.49 16.50 -22.93
C GLU A 73 12.97 15.35 -23.83
N GLY A 74 12.56 14.11 -23.54
CA GLY A 74 12.88 12.93 -24.35
C GLY A 74 14.31 12.42 -24.21
N ARG A 75 15.10 12.93 -23.25
CA ARG A 75 16.48 12.49 -22.96
C ARG A 75 16.56 11.23 -22.11
N MET A 76 15.58 11.00 -21.23
CA MET A 76 15.43 9.72 -20.53
C MET A 76 14.32 8.91 -21.20
N LEU A 77 14.47 7.59 -21.35
CA LEU A 77 13.45 6.72 -21.94
C LEU A 77 12.49 6.16 -20.88
N THR A 78 11.29 5.75 -21.29
CA THR A 78 10.29 5.10 -20.41
C THR A 78 10.88 3.93 -19.62
N GLY A 79 11.73 3.11 -20.25
CA GLY A 79 12.36 1.96 -19.60
C GLY A 79 13.25 2.36 -18.42
N GLU A 80 13.97 3.48 -18.53
CA GLU A 80 14.87 4.00 -17.50
C GLU A 80 14.06 4.54 -16.31
N VAL A 81 12.99 5.29 -16.58
CA VAL A 81 12.06 5.78 -15.54
C VAL A 81 11.42 4.61 -14.79
N LYS A 82 10.93 3.60 -15.51
CA LYS A 82 10.36 2.39 -14.91
C LYS A 82 11.38 1.62 -14.08
N GLN A 83 12.63 1.49 -14.55
CA GLN A 83 13.69 0.85 -13.78
C GLN A 83 13.96 1.59 -12.46
N ARG A 84 13.95 2.93 -12.51
CA ARG A 84 14.11 3.75 -11.32
C ARG A 84 12.96 3.55 -10.33
N LEU A 85 11.72 3.52 -10.81
CA LEU A 85 10.55 3.20 -9.97
C LEU A 85 10.66 1.82 -9.34
N ILE A 86 11.02 0.79 -10.10
CA ILE A 86 11.16 -0.59 -9.59
C ILE A 86 12.15 -0.64 -8.42
N LYS A 87 13.26 0.10 -8.51
CA LYS A 87 14.26 0.16 -7.43
C LYS A 87 13.68 0.76 -6.15
N VAL A 88 12.94 1.86 -6.25
CA VAL A 88 12.27 2.51 -5.10
C VAL A 88 11.28 1.56 -4.45
N LEU A 89 10.34 1.04 -5.23
CA LEU A 89 9.27 0.20 -4.72
C LEU A 89 9.82 -1.09 -4.10
N SER A 90 10.78 -1.75 -4.76
CA SER A 90 11.41 -2.96 -4.22
C SER A 90 12.14 -2.67 -2.90
N GLY A 91 12.82 -1.54 -2.78
CA GLY A 91 13.47 -1.12 -1.54
C GLY A 91 12.47 -0.86 -0.42
N MET A 92 11.38 -0.14 -0.71
CA MET A 92 10.32 0.16 0.25
C MET A 92 9.61 -1.11 0.74
N VAL A 93 9.22 -2.00 -0.20
CA VAL A 93 8.57 -3.27 0.12
C VAL A 93 9.50 -4.18 0.95
N ALA A 94 10.78 -4.27 0.60
CA ALA A 94 11.74 -5.05 1.37
C ALA A 94 11.93 -4.51 2.80
N ARG A 95 11.95 -3.18 2.99
CA ARG A 95 11.99 -2.57 4.33
C ARG A 95 10.73 -2.92 5.11
N HIS A 96 9.55 -2.79 4.49
CA HIS A 96 8.28 -3.13 5.11
C HIS A 96 8.23 -4.61 5.54
N GLN A 97 8.64 -5.53 4.67
CA GLN A 97 8.66 -6.97 4.96
C GLN A 97 9.59 -7.31 6.12
N ARG A 98 10.77 -6.69 6.20
CA ARG A 98 11.68 -6.86 7.35
C ARG A 98 11.07 -6.35 8.65
N ALA A 99 10.48 -5.15 8.63
CA ALA A 99 9.82 -4.60 9.81
C ALA A 99 8.64 -5.48 10.24
N ARG A 100 7.84 -5.98 9.29
CA ARG A 100 6.71 -6.86 9.56
C ARG A 100 7.14 -8.20 10.15
N ALA A 101 8.27 -8.76 9.71
CA ALA A 101 8.81 -10.01 10.24
C ALA A 101 9.28 -9.91 11.71
N GLN A 102 9.48 -8.70 12.23
CA GLN A 102 9.85 -8.46 13.63
C GLN A 102 8.63 -8.31 14.55
N VAL A 103 7.41 -8.27 13.99
CA VAL A 103 6.18 -8.18 14.79
C VAL A 103 5.87 -9.55 15.38
N THR A 104 6.07 -9.69 16.69
CA THR A 104 5.78 -10.91 17.45
C THR A 104 4.36 -10.91 18.01
N ASP A 105 3.90 -12.07 18.48
CA ASP A 105 2.60 -12.19 19.15
C ASP A 105 2.51 -11.31 20.41
N GLU A 106 3.62 -11.05 21.09
CA GLU A 106 3.68 -10.10 22.22
C GLU A 106 3.38 -8.66 21.78
N VAL A 107 3.94 -8.21 20.65
CA VAL A 107 3.63 -6.88 20.08
C VAL A 107 2.17 -6.83 19.61
N HIS A 108 1.66 -7.92 19.04
CA HIS A 108 0.25 -8.03 18.66
C HIS A 108 -0.67 -7.93 19.88
N ASN A 109 -0.34 -8.62 20.97
CA ASN A 109 -1.13 -8.61 22.21
C ASN A 109 -1.02 -7.29 22.98
N LEU A 110 0.09 -6.55 22.84
CA LEU A 110 0.22 -5.21 23.42
C LEU A 110 -0.72 -4.19 22.75
N LEU A 111 -1.00 -4.38 21.46
CA LEU A 111 -1.95 -3.57 20.69
C LEU A 111 -3.39 -4.08 20.78
N ASP A 112 -3.61 -5.22 21.45
CA ASP A 112 -4.94 -5.69 21.80
C ASP A 112 -5.53 -4.77 22.88
N LEU A 113 -6.25 -3.75 22.43
CA LEU A 113 -6.97 -2.81 23.27
C LEU A 113 -8.29 -3.37 23.81
N SER A 114 -8.59 -4.66 23.58
CA SER A 114 -9.76 -5.32 24.18
C SER A 114 -9.90 -5.08 25.70
N PRO A 115 -8.80 -5.02 26.50
CA PRO A 115 -8.86 -4.65 27.91
C PRO A 115 -9.16 -3.17 28.18
N TYR A 116 -8.90 -2.27 27.23
CA TYR A 116 -9.11 -0.82 27.33
C TYR A 116 -10.46 -0.34 26.79
N ILE A 117 -11.16 -1.15 25.97
CA ILE A 117 -12.47 -0.79 25.38
C ILE A 117 -13.64 -0.94 26.37
N ARG A 118 -13.44 -1.55 27.55
CA ARG A 118 -14.46 -1.65 28.61
C ARG A 118 -14.05 -0.93 29.89
N LYS A 119 -14.10 0.41 29.88
CA LYS A 119 -14.23 1.18 31.14
C LYS A 119 -15.26 2.32 31.12
N ASP A 120 -15.98 2.53 30.02
CA ASP A 120 -16.95 3.64 29.91
C ASP A 120 -18.41 3.19 29.78
N ASN A 121 -18.81 2.07 30.38
CA ASN A 121 -20.24 1.76 30.57
C ASN A 121 -20.46 1.09 31.92
N GLU A 122 -20.56 1.91 32.98
CA GLU A 122 -21.06 1.49 34.29
C GLU A 122 -22.55 1.05 34.27
N GLU A 123 -23.25 1.13 33.15
CA GLU A 123 -24.67 0.72 33.07
C GLU A 123 -24.90 -0.78 32.82
N SER A 124 -23.89 -1.60 32.48
CA SER A 124 -24.13 -3.01 32.14
C SER A 124 -24.25 -3.98 33.34
N GLN A 125 -24.02 -3.55 34.59
CA GLN A 125 -24.15 -4.45 35.75
C GLN A 125 -25.58 -4.58 36.30
N MET A 126 -26.55 -3.77 35.87
CA MET A 126 -27.94 -3.85 36.34
C MET A 126 -28.80 -4.88 35.58
N VAL A 127 -28.38 -5.32 34.39
CA VAL A 127 -29.19 -6.22 33.55
C VAL A 127 -28.96 -7.71 33.90
N ASP A 128 -27.74 -8.08 34.32
CA ASP A 128 -27.41 -9.47 34.67
C ASP A 128 -27.94 -9.89 36.05
N VAL A 129 -28.11 -8.95 36.99
CA VAL A 129 -28.70 -9.25 38.31
C VAL A 129 -30.21 -9.52 38.20
N PHE A 130 -30.89 -8.88 37.26
CA PHE A 130 -32.35 -9.02 37.11
C PHE A 130 -32.77 -10.38 36.50
N MET A 131 -31.87 -11.04 35.76
CA MET A 131 -32.14 -12.36 35.17
C MET A 131 -31.75 -13.55 36.06
N ALA A 132 -30.97 -13.34 37.13
CA ALA A 132 -30.46 -14.42 37.98
C ALA A 132 -31.29 -14.70 39.26
N ALA A 133 -32.31 -13.89 39.57
CA ALA A 133 -32.95 -13.89 40.91
C ALA A 133 -34.41 -14.37 40.97
N ARG A 134 -34.79 -15.45 40.25
CA ARG A 134 -36.03 -16.17 40.58
C ARG A 134 -35.85 -17.69 40.60
N PRO A 135 -35.89 -18.34 41.78
CA PRO A 135 -36.19 -19.76 41.89
C PRO A 135 -37.72 -20.01 41.95
N LEU A 136 -38.19 -20.81 40.99
CA LEU A 136 -39.26 -21.85 40.93
C LEU A 136 -40.48 -21.81 41.88
N PRO A 137 -41.66 -22.36 41.47
CA PRO A 137 -41.93 -23.72 41.97
C PRO A 137 -42.62 -24.69 41.00
N LYS A 138 -42.46 -25.97 41.36
CA LYS A 138 -43.01 -27.19 40.76
C LYS A 138 -44.50 -27.39 41.11
N MET A 139 -45.20 -28.00 40.15
CA MET A 139 -46.20 -29.09 40.28
C MET A 139 -47.62 -28.86 40.85
N PHE A 140 -48.56 -29.13 39.93
CA PHE A 140 -49.84 -29.87 40.02
C PHE A 140 -51.03 -29.38 40.85
N GLY A 141 -52.16 -29.31 40.14
CA GLY A 141 -53.54 -29.53 40.55
C GLY A 141 -54.33 -29.90 39.30
#